data_AF-A0A7W0F1X5-F1
#
_entry.id   AF-A0A7W0F1X5-F1
#
_cell.length_a   1.000
_cell.length_b   1.000
_cell.length_c   1.000
_cell.angle_alpha   90.00
_cell.angle_beta   90.00
_cell.angle_gamma   90.00
#
_symmetry.space_group_name_H-M   'P 1'
#
loop_
_entity.id
_entity.type
_entity.pdbx_description
1 polymer ?
#
loop_
_entity_poly.entity_id
_entity_poly.type
_entity_poly.pdbx_seq_one_letter_code
_entity_poly.pdbx_strand_id
1 'polypeptide(L)'
;MGTIRKKGLRAFTGIFFFSLAAFFYADFTAVIHAATPAEMEKIFDRAADKYLAKDWPGAIEDLKKVIADDPGNLRAVGLLGRALTSQAADLAAKGELEKALRVVDEALTYSPELKDAADTKTKIAKEIKQQEEKDAEGRSRRAYAEQRRKEEEAARRAQEEEYNKKIENERRQRELREKNLLEQVNRQSKEILDRKEEIEILRQQTNMIATKWLMYFSIAVLLSIAVSYYVSSKIVDNIASRTRRQLADSSDRMTELVNDLAQKSNATESLTELKNSHAEIVSQLANQRSNPMEEKLLAQTENLIKVVEQAQGASDGAVNNIEFDDVISRRVITDISPANRSRAKSVVSIAQTINNPSLAARLIAPYLNDGNNRVRATAAVEMFKFDPAAAENTLKDMTASESKWDRLSAAWAAGEIAQLSVMETLEILIEDYEPLVKARAVAAAKKAEEKMKGKFPATLRVKLSRGK
;
A
#
# COMPACT_ATOMS: atom_id res chain seq x y z
N MET A 1 75.74 -21.91 -93.87
CA MET A 1 75.43 -20.69 -93.10
C MET A 1 76.70 -19.84 -93.10
N GLY A 2 76.94 -19.07 -94.15
CA GLY A 2 76.43 -17.70 -94.33
C GLY A 2 77.52 -16.72 -93.88
N THR A 3 78.52 -16.40 -94.71
CA THR A 3 78.63 -15.16 -95.54
C THR A 3 78.77 -13.89 -94.69
N ILE A 4 79.69 -12.92 -94.83
CA ILE A 4 80.62 -12.39 -95.86
C ILE A 4 81.52 -11.37 -95.10
N ARG A 5 82.86 -11.43 -95.14
CA ARG A 5 83.82 -10.75 -96.05
C ARG A 5 83.97 -9.20 -95.92
N LYS A 6 85.26 -8.82 -95.73
CA LYS A 6 86.04 -7.68 -96.30
C LYS A 6 86.09 -6.29 -95.64
N LYS A 7 87.29 -6.00 -95.10
CA LYS A 7 88.23 -4.89 -95.33
C LYS A 7 87.78 -3.67 -96.17
N GLY A 8 88.14 -2.47 -95.68
CA GLY A 8 88.43 -1.23 -96.43
C GLY A 8 88.63 -0.07 -95.44
N LEU A 9 89.84 0.39 -95.11
CA LEU A 9 90.79 1.25 -95.85
C LEU A 9 90.47 2.76 -95.80
N ARG A 10 91.33 3.48 -95.07
CA ARG A 10 91.82 4.88 -95.24
C ARG A 10 90.89 6.07 -94.95
N ALA A 11 91.27 6.78 -93.89
CA ALA A 11 91.73 8.17 -93.90
C ALA A 11 91.12 9.09 -94.98
N PHE A 12 90.12 9.89 -94.60
CA PHE A 12 89.93 11.27 -95.09
C PHE A 12 88.78 11.95 -94.33
N THR A 13 89.01 12.49 -93.13
CA THR A 13 88.11 13.50 -92.50
C THR A 13 88.81 14.20 -91.32
N GLY A 14 90.04 14.65 -91.54
CA GLY A 14 90.83 15.42 -90.58
C GLY A 14 90.55 16.93 -90.55
N ILE A 15 89.50 17.47 -91.17
CA ILE A 15 89.30 18.94 -91.24
C ILE A 15 87.85 19.41 -90.96
N PHE A 16 86.84 18.52 -90.91
CA PHE A 16 85.46 18.96 -90.63
C PHE A 16 85.01 18.81 -89.17
N PHE A 17 85.74 18.06 -88.35
CA PHE A 17 85.36 17.79 -86.95
C PHE A 17 85.79 18.87 -85.95
N PHE A 18 86.69 19.78 -86.33
CA PHE A 18 87.13 20.87 -85.43
C PHE A 18 86.30 22.16 -85.55
N SER A 19 85.46 22.30 -86.57
CA SER A 19 84.57 23.47 -86.73
C SER A 19 83.19 23.27 -86.12
N LEU A 20 82.68 22.03 -86.09
CA LEU A 20 81.37 21.72 -85.48
C LEU A 20 81.43 21.61 -83.95
N ALA A 21 82.55 21.17 -83.38
CA ALA A 21 82.72 21.06 -81.93
C ALA A 21 82.89 22.42 -81.24
N ALA A 22 83.43 23.43 -81.93
CA ALA A 22 83.55 24.78 -81.41
C ALA A 22 82.21 25.54 -81.43
N PHE A 23 81.36 25.30 -82.43
CA PHE A 23 80.00 25.86 -82.46
C PHE A 23 79.07 25.21 -81.43
N PHE A 24 79.18 23.89 -81.21
CA PHE A 24 78.41 23.23 -80.15
C PHE A 24 78.88 23.57 -78.73
N TYR A 25 80.16 23.89 -78.50
CA TYR A 25 80.63 24.35 -77.18
C TYR A 25 80.33 25.83 -76.90
N ALA A 26 80.26 26.67 -77.95
CA ALA A 26 79.91 28.08 -77.81
C ALA A 26 78.40 28.27 -77.54
N ASP A 27 77.52 27.48 -78.16
CA ASP A 27 76.09 27.54 -77.86
C ASP A 27 75.72 26.85 -76.54
N PHE A 28 76.46 25.82 -76.10
CA PHE A 28 76.19 25.17 -74.81
C PHE A 28 76.64 26.01 -73.60
N THR A 29 77.60 26.92 -73.78
CA THR A 29 77.99 27.86 -72.71
C THR A 29 77.09 29.10 -72.66
N ALA A 30 76.48 29.49 -73.79
CA ALA A 30 75.47 30.55 -73.84
C ALA A 30 74.11 30.13 -73.21
N VAL A 31 73.78 28.84 -73.25
CA VAL A 31 72.56 28.31 -72.60
C VAL A 31 72.72 28.09 -71.09
N ILE A 32 73.95 28.06 -70.57
CA ILE A 32 74.22 27.87 -69.13
C ILE A 32 74.34 29.20 -68.36
N HIS A 33 74.37 30.35 -69.04
CA HIS A 33 74.33 31.66 -68.40
C HIS A 33 73.20 32.52 -69.00
N ALA A 34 71.96 32.04 -68.95
CA ALA A 34 70.82 32.95 -68.86
C ALA A 34 70.93 33.65 -67.50
N ALA A 35 71.74 34.72 -67.43
CA ALA A 35 71.76 35.60 -66.28
C ALA A 35 70.32 36.05 -66.05
N THR A 36 69.77 35.69 -64.89
CA THR A 36 68.48 36.23 -64.45
C THR A 36 68.55 37.75 -64.64
N PRO A 37 67.56 38.38 -65.30
CA PRO A 37 67.55 39.84 -65.41
C PRO A 37 67.72 40.43 -64.00
N ALA A 38 68.57 41.44 -63.83
CA ALA A 38 68.90 42.01 -62.50
C ALA A 38 67.66 42.46 -61.70
N GLU A 39 66.52 42.63 -62.36
CA GLU A 39 65.20 42.89 -61.77
C GLU A 39 64.56 41.64 -61.15
N MET A 40 64.71 40.46 -61.75
CA MET A 40 64.17 39.19 -61.22
C MET A 40 64.93 38.72 -59.98
N GLU A 41 66.24 38.95 -59.92
CA GLU A 41 67.04 38.65 -58.74
C GLU A 41 66.56 39.47 -57.52
N LYS A 42 66.22 40.76 -57.74
CA LYS A 42 65.65 41.61 -56.68
C LYS A 42 64.28 41.13 -56.21
N ILE A 43 63.44 40.62 -57.11
CA ILE A 43 62.13 40.07 -56.75
C ILE A 43 62.30 38.75 -55.98
N PHE A 44 63.28 37.91 -56.38
CA PHE A 44 63.62 36.69 -55.66
C PHE A 44 64.15 36.99 -54.25
N ASP A 45 65.07 37.94 -54.10
CA ASP A 45 65.60 38.36 -52.79
C ASP A 45 64.48 38.87 -51.87
N ARG A 46 63.58 39.71 -52.41
CA ARG A 46 62.40 40.17 -51.67
C ARG A 46 61.50 39.00 -51.25
N ALA A 47 61.34 38.00 -52.10
CA ALA A 47 60.54 36.83 -51.77
C ALA A 47 61.20 35.95 -50.70
N ALA A 48 62.54 35.84 -50.73
CA ALA A 48 63.33 35.18 -49.70
C ALA A 48 63.22 35.90 -48.34
N ASP A 49 63.28 37.24 -48.33
CA ASP A 49 63.07 38.04 -47.12
C ASP A 49 61.67 37.83 -46.52
N LYS A 50 60.64 37.81 -47.37
CA LYS A 50 59.25 37.50 -46.96
C LYS A 50 59.11 36.07 -46.45
N TYR A 51 59.78 35.11 -47.07
CA TYR A 51 59.83 33.72 -46.62
C TYR A 51 60.45 33.61 -45.22
N LEU A 52 61.56 34.32 -44.98
CA LEU A 52 62.21 34.39 -43.67
C LEU A 52 61.34 35.10 -42.62
N ALA A 53 60.57 36.12 -43.05
CA ALA A 53 59.57 36.80 -42.22
C ALA A 53 58.30 35.97 -41.96
N LYS A 54 58.20 34.75 -42.51
CA LYS A 54 57.01 33.87 -42.47
C LYS A 54 55.76 34.48 -43.11
N ASP A 55 55.92 35.48 -43.97
CA ASP A 55 54.86 35.99 -44.82
C ASP A 55 54.72 35.06 -46.04
N TRP A 56 54.15 33.87 -45.83
CA TRP A 56 54.00 32.86 -46.88
C TRP A 56 53.21 33.37 -48.08
N PRO A 57 52.04 34.03 -47.92
CA PRO A 57 51.28 34.55 -49.06
C PRO A 57 52.10 35.55 -49.88
N GLY A 58 52.79 36.48 -49.22
CA GLY A 58 53.61 37.48 -49.89
C GLY A 58 54.85 36.89 -50.57
N ALA A 59 55.47 35.86 -49.98
CA ALA A 59 56.61 35.15 -50.57
C ALA A 59 56.20 34.33 -51.80
N ILE A 60 55.07 33.62 -51.72
CA ILE A 60 54.51 32.81 -52.82
C ILE A 60 54.17 33.69 -54.03
N GLU A 61 53.56 34.86 -53.81
CA GLU A 61 53.21 35.77 -54.89
C GLU A 61 54.45 36.25 -55.66
N ASP A 62 55.49 36.67 -54.94
CA ASP A 62 56.72 37.16 -55.57
C ASP A 62 57.50 36.01 -56.24
N LEU A 63 57.52 34.81 -55.65
CA LEU A 63 58.15 33.62 -56.26
C LEU A 63 57.44 33.17 -57.54
N LYS A 64 56.11 33.23 -57.59
CA LYS A 64 55.34 32.93 -58.80
C LYS A 64 55.66 33.89 -59.95
N LYS A 65 55.90 35.17 -59.66
CA LYS A 65 56.34 36.15 -60.67
C LYS A 65 57.72 35.80 -61.23
N VAL A 66 58.67 35.45 -60.37
CA VAL A 66 60.01 35.01 -60.79
C VAL A 66 59.95 33.77 -61.69
N ILE A 67 59.10 32.80 -61.35
CA ILE A 67 58.95 31.56 -62.13
C ILE A 67 58.19 31.78 -63.45
N ALA A 68 57.28 32.77 -63.50
CA ALA A 68 56.57 33.11 -64.73
C ALA A 68 57.50 33.66 -65.82
N ASP A 69 58.50 34.46 -65.41
CA ASP A 69 59.47 35.08 -66.31
C ASP A 69 60.72 34.20 -66.53
N ASP A 70 61.11 33.38 -65.56
CA ASP A 70 62.16 32.36 -65.68
C ASP A 70 61.71 30.99 -65.12
N PRO A 71 61.05 30.16 -65.93
CA PRO A 71 60.62 28.81 -65.55
C PRO A 71 61.78 27.86 -65.23
N GLY A 72 63.02 28.18 -65.65
CA GLY A 72 64.21 27.38 -65.42
C GLY A 72 64.87 27.61 -64.05
N ASN A 73 64.41 28.61 -63.29
CA ASN A 73 64.99 28.96 -62.00
C ASN A 73 64.65 27.93 -60.91
N LEU A 74 65.50 26.89 -60.81
CA LEU A 74 65.37 25.82 -59.81
C LEU A 74 65.38 26.34 -58.36
N ARG A 75 66.03 27.49 -58.09
CA ARG A 75 66.06 28.09 -56.74
C ARG A 75 64.70 28.68 -56.37
N ALA A 76 64.08 29.41 -57.30
CA ALA A 76 62.74 29.96 -57.13
C ALA A 76 61.68 28.87 -57.01
N VAL A 77 61.75 27.84 -57.87
CA VAL A 77 60.84 26.68 -57.82
C VAL A 77 60.96 25.92 -56.50
N GLY A 78 62.18 25.63 -56.04
CA GLY A 78 62.41 24.94 -54.77
C GLY A 78 62.00 25.76 -53.54
N LEU A 79 62.22 27.08 -53.56
CA LEU A 79 61.77 27.97 -52.48
C LEU A 79 60.24 28.11 -52.46
N LEU A 80 59.59 28.14 -53.63
CA LEU A 80 58.14 28.15 -53.75
C LEU A 80 57.51 26.87 -53.16
N GLY A 81 58.06 25.69 -53.49
CA GLY A 81 57.60 24.42 -52.91
C GLY A 81 57.67 24.41 -51.38
N ARG A 82 58.75 24.95 -50.79
CA ARG A 82 58.89 25.08 -49.33
C ARG A 82 57.95 26.12 -48.72
N ALA A 83 57.73 27.24 -49.40
CA ALA A 83 56.81 28.29 -48.98
C ALA A 83 55.36 27.78 -48.94
N LEU A 84 54.92 27.07 -49.99
CA LEU A 84 53.60 26.43 -50.06
C LEU A 84 53.44 25.33 -49.00
N THR A 85 54.48 24.51 -48.77
CA THR A 85 54.46 23.49 -47.71
C THR A 85 54.30 24.12 -46.32
N SER A 86 55.01 25.23 -46.06
CA SER A 86 54.94 25.96 -44.79
C SER A 86 53.58 26.64 -44.60
N GLN A 87 53.03 27.23 -45.67
CA GLN A 87 51.68 27.80 -45.66
C GLN A 87 50.61 26.73 -45.36
N ALA A 88 50.74 25.55 -45.97
CA ALA A 88 49.81 24.46 -45.73
C ALA A 88 49.91 23.92 -44.29
N ALA A 89 51.12 23.84 -43.72
CA ALA A 89 51.30 23.48 -42.32
C ALA A 89 50.60 24.48 -41.37
N ASP A 90 50.69 25.79 -41.65
CA ASP A 90 50.00 26.82 -40.89
C ASP A 90 48.47 26.74 -41.05
N LEU A 91 47.96 26.45 -42.25
CA LEU A 91 46.53 26.24 -42.50
C LEU A 91 46.01 24.98 -41.79
N ALA A 92 46.80 23.91 -41.77
CA ALA A 92 46.48 22.69 -41.03
C ALA A 92 46.46 22.95 -39.51
N ALA A 93 47.41 23.74 -38.99
CA ALA A 93 47.43 24.16 -37.60
C ALA A 93 46.22 25.03 -37.20
N LYS A 94 45.67 25.80 -38.15
CA LYS A 94 44.42 26.56 -37.98
C LYS A 94 43.15 25.71 -38.13
N GLY A 95 43.27 24.42 -38.43
CA GLY A 95 42.15 23.50 -38.63
C GLY A 95 41.51 23.59 -40.02
N GLU A 96 42.07 24.36 -40.95
CA GLU A 96 41.59 24.50 -42.33
C GLU A 96 42.16 23.39 -43.23
N LEU A 97 41.95 22.14 -42.84
CA LEU A 97 42.61 20.95 -43.41
C LEU A 97 42.37 20.77 -44.93
N GLU A 98 41.16 21.07 -45.42
CA GLU A 98 40.85 20.98 -46.86
C GLU A 98 41.62 22.01 -47.70
N LYS A 99 41.76 23.23 -47.18
CA LYS A 99 42.53 24.28 -47.86
C LYS A 99 44.03 23.98 -47.77
N ALA A 100 44.49 23.49 -46.62
CA ALA A 100 45.86 23.03 -46.44
C ALA A 100 46.22 21.94 -47.46
N LEU A 101 45.34 20.95 -47.67
CA LEU A 101 45.55 19.88 -48.65
C LEU A 101 45.72 20.41 -50.08
N ARG A 102 44.88 21.37 -50.50
CA ARG A 102 44.98 22.01 -51.82
C ARG A 102 46.31 22.74 -52.00
N VAL A 103 46.79 23.43 -50.96
CA VAL A 103 48.06 24.17 -50.99
C VAL A 103 49.26 23.23 -51.04
N VAL A 104 49.21 22.08 -50.35
CA VAL A 104 50.27 21.04 -50.48
C VAL A 104 50.26 20.38 -51.86
N ASP A 105 49.07 20.12 -52.41
CA ASP A 105 48.96 19.59 -53.77
C ASP A 105 49.59 20.54 -54.79
N GLU A 106 49.37 21.85 -54.62
CA GLU A 106 50.06 22.88 -55.40
C GLU A 106 51.57 22.88 -55.16
N ALA A 107 52.07 22.65 -53.94
CA ALA A 107 53.51 22.53 -53.70
C ALA A 107 54.15 21.37 -54.48
N LEU A 108 53.44 20.24 -54.56
CA LEU A 108 53.91 19.02 -55.23
C LEU A 108 53.84 19.10 -56.76
N THR A 109 53.05 20.00 -57.35
CA THR A 109 53.10 20.24 -58.81
C THR A 109 54.37 20.96 -59.23
N TYR A 110 54.87 21.90 -58.40
CA TYR A 110 56.10 22.64 -58.67
C TYR A 110 57.35 21.87 -58.21
N SER A 111 57.28 21.08 -57.14
CA SER A 111 58.42 20.32 -56.61
C SER A 111 58.01 18.91 -56.17
N PRO A 112 57.89 17.96 -57.12
CA PRO A 112 57.45 16.59 -56.82
C PRO A 112 58.41 15.82 -55.90
N GLU A 113 59.69 16.17 -55.91
CA GLU A 113 60.74 15.50 -55.13
C GLU A 113 60.82 16.02 -53.68
N LEU A 114 60.01 17.03 -53.31
CA LEU A 114 60.04 17.62 -51.97
C LEU A 114 59.38 16.68 -50.96
N LYS A 115 60.21 15.90 -50.26
CA LYS A 115 59.78 14.93 -49.24
C LYS A 115 58.90 15.57 -48.15
N ASP A 116 59.25 16.76 -47.69
CA ASP A 116 58.50 17.48 -46.66
C ASP A 116 57.05 17.78 -47.09
N ALA A 117 56.82 18.09 -48.36
CA ALA A 117 55.48 18.29 -48.90
C ALA A 117 54.68 16.98 -48.96
N ALA A 118 55.31 15.89 -49.38
CA ALA A 118 54.68 14.57 -49.40
C ALA A 118 54.29 14.11 -47.98
N ASP A 119 55.19 14.27 -47.01
CA ASP A 119 54.93 13.94 -45.60
C ASP A 119 53.79 14.80 -45.03
N THR A 120 53.78 16.11 -45.33
CA THR A 120 52.71 17.02 -44.90
C THR A 120 51.35 16.64 -45.50
N LYS A 121 51.31 16.25 -46.78
CA LYS A 121 50.09 15.75 -47.45
C LYS A 121 49.54 14.51 -46.77
N THR A 122 50.40 13.52 -46.47
CA THR A 122 49.95 12.29 -45.82
C THR A 122 49.40 12.54 -44.42
N LYS A 123 50.01 13.47 -43.67
CA LYS A 123 49.54 13.86 -42.34
C LYS A 123 48.16 14.53 -42.41
N ILE A 124 47.98 15.52 -43.28
CA ILE A 124 46.70 16.22 -43.46
C ILE A 124 45.61 15.24 -43.92
N ALA A 125 45.90 14.38 -44.91
CA ALA A 125 44.95 13.39 -45.39
C ALA A 125 44.52 12.39 -44.30
N LYS A 126 45.46 11.99 -43.43
CA LYS A 126 45.17 11.13 -42.27
C LYS A 126 44.29 11.83 -41.24
N GLU A 127 44.55 13.10 -40.95
CA GLU A 127 43.74 13.89 -40.01
C GLU A 127 42.31 14.10 -40.54
N ILE A 128 42.13 14.41 -41.82
CA ILE A 128 40.80 14.52 -42.47
C ILE A 128 40.03 13.20 -42.32
N LYS A 129 40.66 12.08 -42.68
CA LYS A 129 40.03 10.76 -42.57
C LYS A 129 39.61 10.42 -41.13
N GLN A 130 40.45 10.76 -40.14
CA GLN A 130 40.13 10.55 -38.73
C GLN A 130 38.95 11.43 -38.26
N GLN A 131 38.84 12.65 -38.77
CA GLN A 131 37.72 13.55 -38.47
C GLN A 131 36.41 12.97 -39.04
N GLU A 132 36.42 12.53 -40.29
CA GLU A 132 35.27 11.93 -40.97
C GLU A 132 34.79 10.64 -40.29
N GLU A 133 35.73 9.77 -39.89
CA GLU A 133 35.43 8.53 -39.15
C GLU A 133 34.78 8.84 -37.80
N LYS A 134 35.29 9.81 -37.04
CA LYS A 134 34.71 10.24 -35.76
C LYS A 134 33.30 10.82 -35.95
N ASP A 135 33.10 11.64 -36.98
CA ASP A 135 31.80 12.24 -37.26
C ASP A 135 30.78 11.21 -37.78
N ALA A 136 31.22 10.24 -38.59
CA ALA A 136 30.41 9.11 -39.02
C ALA A 136 30.00 8.22 -37.83
N GLU A 137 30.94 7.89 -36.95
CA GLU A 137 30.67 7.11 -35.75
C GLU A 137 29.70 7.85 -34.81
N GLY A 138 29.89 9.17 -34.63
CA GLY A 138 28.99 10.02 -33.87
C GLY A 138 27.56 10.03 -34.43
N ARG A 139 27.39 10.10 -35.76
CA ARG A 139 26.08 10.02 -36.42
C ARG A 139 25.42 8.66 -36.22
N SER A 140 26.15 7.56 -36.41
CA SER A 140 25.64 6.20 -36.21
C SER A 140 25.20 5.94 -34.77
N ARG A 141 25.99 6.41 -33.77
CA ARG A 141 25.62 6.32 -32.35
C ARG A 141 24.34 7.09 -32.04
N ARG A 142 24.15 8.29 -32.60
CA ARG A 142 22.91 9.08 -32.42
C ARG A 142 21.70 8.40 -33.06
N ALA A 143 21.84 7.88 -34.28
CA ALA A 143 20.77 7.16 -34.97
C ALA A 143 20.34 5.90 -34.20
N TYR A 144 21.30 5.12 -33.71
CA TYR A 144 21.03 3.95 -32.88
C TYR A 144 20.33 4.31 -31.56
N ALA A 145 20.79 5.38 -30.89
CA ALA A 145 20.16 5.86 -29.65
C ALA A 145 18.72 6.34 -29.88
N GLU A 146 18.45 7.02 -31.00
CA GLU A 146 17.10 7.45 -31.36
C GLU A 146 16.17 6.27 -31.66
N GLN A 147 16.69 5.26 -32.38
CA GLN A 147 15.94 4.04 -32.67
C GLN A 147 15.59 3.28 -31.38
N ARG A 148 16.57 3.09 -30.48
CA ARG A 148 16.36 2.49 -29.15
C ARG A 148 15.30 3.25 -28.35
N ARG A 149 15.32 4.58 -28.36
CA ARG A 149 14.30 5.40 -27.69
C ARG A 149 12.91 5.18 -28.28
N LYS A 150 12.79 5.13 -29.61
CA LYS A 150 11.51 4.86 -30.29
C LYS A 150 10.97 3.46 -29.95
N GLU A 151 11.83 2.45 -29.92
CA GLU A 151 11.46 1.08 -29.53
C GLU A 151 11.03 1.00 -28.06
N GLU A 152 11.76 1.64 -27.14
CA GLU A 152 11.41 1.72 -25.72
C GLU A 152 10.07 2.47 -25.51
N GLU A 153 9.84 3.59 -26.20
CA GLU A 153 8.59 4.33 -26.14
C GLU A 153 7.41 3.52 -26.70
N ALA A 154 7.62 2.79 -27.80
CA ALA A 154 6.60 1.91 -28.37
C ALA A 154 6.26 0.74 -27.43
N ALA A 155 7.27 0.12 -26.80
CA ALA A 155 7.06 -0.95 -25.82
C ALA A 155 6.29 -0.44 -24.60
N ARG A 156 6.61 0.76 -24.11
CA ARG A 156 5.92 1.40 -22.98
C ARG A 156 4.45 1.68 -23.31
N ARG A 157 4.16 2.21 -24.51
CA ARG A 157 2.78 2.43 -24.98
C ARG A 157 1.99 1.12 -25.09
N ALA A 158 2.61 0.06 -25.63
CA ALA A 158 1.97 -1.24 -25.72
C ALA A 158 1.62 -1.81 -24.34
N GLN A 159 2.53 -1.67 -23.35
CA GLN A 159 2.26 -2.07 -21.97
C GLN A 159 1.14 -1.25 -21.32
N GLU A 160 1.13 0.07 -21.53
CA GLU A 160 0.06 0.95 -21.03
C GLU A 160 -1.30 0.60 -21.65
N GLU A 161 -1.36 0.30 -22.94
CA GLU A 161 -2.58 -0.14 -23.62
C GLU A 161 -3.08 -1.48 -23.08
N GLU A 162 -2.20 -2.45 -22.86
CA GLU A 162 -2.56 -3.75 -22.30
C GLU A 162 -3.08 -3.61 -20.86
N TYR A 163 -2.40 -2.79 -20.05
CA TYR A 163 -2.82 -2.47 -18.70
C TYR A 163 -4.18 -1.77 -18.67
N ASN A 164 -4.41 -0.79 -19.55
CA ASN A 164 -5.68 -0.09 -19.67
C ASN A 164 -6.82 -1.04 -20.09
N LYS A 165 -6.59 -1.96 -21.04
CA LYS A 165 -7.56 -3.00 -21.41
C LYS A 165 -7.89 -3.90 -20.22
N LYS A 166 -6.90 -4.26 -19.40
CA LYS A 166 -7.11 -5.07 -18.20
C LYS A 166 -7.97 -4.35 -17.16
N ILE A 167 -7.70 -3.06 -16.91
CA ILE A 167 -8.52 -2.23 -16.02
C ILE A 167 -9.96 -2.14 -16.54
N GLU A 168 -10.13 -1.90 -17.84
CA GLU A 168 -11.46 -1.76 -18.44
C GLU A 168 -12.27 -3.07 -18.34
N ASN A 169 -11.63 -4.20 -18.60
CA ASN A 169 -12.24 -5.52 -18.41
C ASN A 169 -12.62 -5.77 -16.94
N GLU A 170 -11.75 -5.39 -16.00
CA GLU A 170 -12.05 -5.50 -14.57
C GLU A 170 -13.23 -4.60 -14.17
N ARG A 171 -13.31 -3.38 -14.71
CA ARG A 171 -14.44 -2.46 -14.49
C ARG A 171 -15.75 -3.06 -14.99
N ARG A 172 -15.78 -3.59 -16.22
CA ARG A 172 -16.96 -4.29 -16.77
C ARG A 172 -17.37 -5.48 -15.91
N GLN A 173 -16.41 -6.26 -15.40
CA GLN A 173 -16.67 -7.38 -14.49
C GLN A 173 -17.22 -6.93 -13.13
N ARG A 174 -16.76 -5.78 -12.61
CA ARG A 174 -17.33 -5.18 -11.38
C ARG A 174 -18.77 -4.72 -11.61
N GLU A 175 -19.03 -4.01 -12.71
CA GLU A 175 -20.38 -3.57 -13.07
C GLU A 175 -21.35 -4.73 -13.25
N LEU A 176 -20.90 -5.83 -13.87
CA LEU A 176 -21.72 -7.04 -14.01
C LEU A 176 -22.01 -7.70 -12.66
N ARG A 177 -21.01 -7.78 -11.77
CA ARG A 177 -21.20 -8.29 -10.41
C ARG A 177 -22.16 -7.43 -9.59
N GLU A 178 -22.05 -6.11 -9.68
CA GLU A 178 -22.97 -5.18 -9.02
C GLU A 178 -24.40 -5.33 -9.53
N LYS A 179 -24.61 -5.46 -10.85
CA LYS A 179 -25.93 -5.73 -11.43
C LYS A 179 -26.52 -7.04 -10.92
N ASN A 180 -25.73 -8.12 -10.91
CA ASN A 180 -26.18 -9.42 -10.41
C ASN A 180 -26.52 -9.37 -8.90
N LEU A 181 -25.72 -8.64 -8.11
CA LEU A 181 -25.99 -8.42 -6.69
C LEU A 181 -27.28 -7.62 -6.46
N LEU A 182 -27.48 -6.53 -7.22
CA LEU A 182 -28.71 -5.74 -7.16
C LEU A 182 -29.93 -6.57 -7.52
N GLU A 183 -29.82 -7.44 -8.52
CA GLU A 183 -30.90 -8.35 -8.89
C GLU A 183 -31.21 -9.35 -7.76
N GLN A 184 -30.18 -9.94 -7.14
CA GLN A 184 -30.36 -10.84 -5.98
C GLN A 184 -31.01 -10.12 -4.79
N VAL A 185 -30.53 -8.92 -4.45
CA VAL A 185 -31.09 -8.11 -3.36
C VAL A 185 -32.54 -7.76 -3.65
N ASN A 186 -32.88 -7.39 -4.89
CA ASN A 186 -34.26 -7.09 -5.27
C ASN A 186 -35.17 -8.33 -5.17
N ARG A 187 -34.67 -9.53 -5.54
CA ARG A 187 -35.42 -10.79 -5.35
C ARG A 187 -35.65 -11.09 -3.87
N GLN A 188 -34.60 -11.01 -3.04
CA GLN A 188 -34.72 -11.21 -1.59
C GLN A 188 -35.65 -10.18 -0.95
N SER A 189 -35.59 -8.91 -1.38
CA SER A 189 -36.47 -7.87 -0.87
C SER A 189 -37.94 -8.14 -1.20
N LYS A 190 -38.24 -8.72 -2.37
CA LYS A 190 -39.61 -9.15 -2.72
C LYS A 190 -40.05 -10.32 -1.84
N GLU A 191 -39.21 -11.35 -1.69
CA GLU A 191 -39.53 -12.48 -0.81
C GLU A 191 -39.77 -12.07 0.65
N ILE A 192 -39.00 -11.09 1.15
CA ILE A 192 -39.20 -10.53 2.50
C ILE A 192 -40.53 -9.78 2.59
N LEU A 193 -40.91 -9.05 1.54
CA LEU A 193 -42.19 -8.33 1.50
C LEU A 193 -43.36 -9.32 1.51
N ASP A 194 -43.33 -10.34 0.65
CA ASP A 194 -44.36 -11.37 0.57
C ASP A 194 -44.51 -12.10 1.91
N ARG A 195 -43.40 -12.48 2.56
CA ARG A 195 -43.42 -13.09 3.91
C ARG A 195 -43.97 -12.17 4.98
N LYS A 196 -43.75 -10.85 4.88
CA LYS A 196 -44.33 -9.88 5.82
C LYS A 196 -45.86 -9.84 5.67
N GLU A 197 -46.36 -9.83 4.44
CA GLU A 197 -47.81 -9.89 4.17
C GLU A 197 -48.43 -11.18 4.73
N GLU A 198 -47.77 -12.34 4.53
CA GLU A 198 -48.20 -13.61 5.13
C GLU A 198 -48.25 -13.54 6.67
N ILE A 199 -47.21 -12.98 7.32
CA ILE A 199 -47.17 -12.81 8.77
C ILE A 199 -48.28 -11.89 9.26
N GLU A 200 -48.61 -10.83 8.53
CA GLU A 200 -49.71 -9.91 8.87
C GLU A 200 -51.06 -10.61 8.82
N ILE A 201 -51.31 -11.41 7.78
CA ILE A 201 -52.53 -12.23 7.68
C ILE A 201 -52.63 -13.22 8.85
N LEU A 202 -51.52 -13.90 9.18
CA LEU A 202 -51.48 -14.84 10.32
C LEU A 202 -51.71 -14.13 11.66
N ARG A 203 -51.14 -12.93 11.85
CA ARG A 203 -51.41 -12.11 13.04
C ARG A 203 -52.88 -11.71 13.13
N GLN A 204 -53.49 -11.33 12.02
CA GLN A 204 -54.91 -10.97 11.98
C GLN A 204 -55.80 -12.18 12.35
N GLN A 205 -55.50 -13.36 11.79
CA GLN A 205 -56.19 -14.60 12.18
C GLN A 205 -56.00 -14.94 13.65
N THR A 206 -54.78 -14.83 14.17
CA THR A 206 -54.47 -15.08 15.58
C THR A 206 -55.21 -14.13 16.51
N ASN A 207 -55.28 -12.85 16.17
CA ASN A 207 -56.06 -11.85 16.93
C ASN A 207 -57.56 -12.15 16.89
N MET A 208 -58.10 -12.58 15.75
CA MET A 208 -59.51 -13.02 15.67
C MET A 208 -59.77 -14.27 16.52
N ILE A 209 -58.84 -15.22 16.55
CA ILE A 209 -58.95 -16.41 17.39
C ILE A 209 -58.88 -16.02 18.88
N ALA A 210 -57.88 -15.23 19.27
CA ALA A 210 -57.69 -14.78 20.65
C ALA A 210 -58.89 -14.00 21.19
N THR A 211 -59.47 -13.11 20.39
CA THR A 211 -60.69 -12.35 20.75
C THR A 211 -61.90 -13.26 20.94
N LYS A 212 -62.11 -14.27 20.07
CA LYS A 212 -63.16 -15.28 20.28
C LYS A 212 -62.94 -16.09 21.55
N TRP A 213 -61.72 -16.52 21.83
CA TRP A 213 -61.38 -17.24 23.06
C TRP A 213 -61.60 -16.39 24.31
N LEU A 214 -61.21 -15.12 24.28
CA LEU A 214 -61.44 -14.17 25.39
C LEU A 214 -62.94 -13.99 25.63
N MET A 215 -63.74 -13.89 24.56
CA MET A 215 -65.20 -13.85 24.66
C MET A 215 -65.75 -15.11 25.32
N TYR A 216 -65.37 -16.31 24.86
CA TYR A 216 -65.82 -17.57 25.47
C TYR A 216 -65.40 -17.69 26.94
N PHE A 217 -64.15 -17.32 27.26
CA PHE A 217 -63.65 -17.31 28.63
C PHE A 217 -64.44 -16.35 29.53
N SER A 218 -64.73 -15.14 29.05
CA SER A 218 -65.52 -14.15 29.79
C SER A 218 -66.94 -14.64 30.08
N ILE A 219 -67.59 -15.28 29.11
CA ILE A 219 -68.92 -15.88 29.28
C ILE A 219 -68.86 -17.03 30.30
N ALA A 220 -67.85 -17.90 30.22
CA ALA A 220 -67.69 -19.02 31.15
C ALA A 220 -67.46 -18.54 32.59
N VAL A 221 -66.65 -17.49 32.79
CA VAL A 221 -66.43 -16.87 34.11
C VAL A 221 -67.73 -16.28 34.65
N LEU A 222 -68.49 -15.55 33.84
CA LEU A 222 -69.78 -14.98 34.26
C LEU A 222 -70.79 -16.07 34.63
N LEU A 223 -70.86 -17.16 33.86
CA LEU A 223 -71.70 -18.32 34.20
C LEU A 223 -71.24 -18.98 35.50
N SER A 224 -69.94 -19.14 35.71
CA SER A 224 -69.38 -19.69 36.96
C SER A 224 -69.74 -18.83 38.17
N ILE A 225 -69.65 -17.51 38.05
CA ILE A 225 -70.05 -16.55 39.09
C ILE A 225 -71.56 -16.66 39.35
N ALA A 226 -72.40 -16.73 38.31
CA ALA A 226 -73.85 -16.86 38.46
C ALA A 226 -74.24 -18.17 39.15
N VAL A 227 -73.60 -19.29 38.80
CA VAL A 227 -73.80 -20.58 39.45
C VAL A 227 -73.34 -20.53 40.91
N SER A 228 -72.17 -19.96 41.16
CA SER A 228 -71.64 -19.78 42.53
C SER A 228 -72.56 -18.92 43.39
N TYR A 229 -73.10 -17.84 42.83
CA TYR A 229 -74.07 -16.97 43.50
C TYR A 229 -75.37 -17.73 43.81
N TYR A 230 -75.89 -18.51 42.86
CA TYR A 230 -77.09 -19.32 43.05
C TYR A 230 -76.90 -20.37 44.16
N VAL A 231 -75.77 -21.09 44.15
CA VAL A 231 -75.42 -22.07 45.19
C VAL A 231 -75.26 -21.40 46.55
N SER A 232 -74.53 -20.28 46.60
CA SER A 232 -74.31 -19.51 47.83
C SER A 232 -75.62 -19.00 48.40
N SER A 233 -76.53 -18.47 47.57
CA SER A 233 -77.86 -18.03 48.00
C SER A 233 -78.66 -19.19 48.60
N LYS A 234 -78.65 -20.37 47.98
CA LYS A 234 -79.32 -21.56 48.53
C LYS A 234 -78.71 -22.03 49.86
N ILE A 235 -77.39 -21.96 50.00
CA ILE A 235 -76.71 -22.30 51.26
C ILE A 235 -77.08 -21.30 52.35
N VAL A 236 -77.06 -19.99 52.06
CA VAL A 236 -77.44 -18.93 53.01
C VAL A 236 -78.89 -19.07 53.44
N ASP A 237 -79.82 -19.32 52.51
CA ASP A 237 -81.24 -19.56 52.86
C ASP A 237 -81.39 -20.76 53.81
N ASN A 238 -80.66 -21.84 53.54
CA ASN A 238 -80.72 -23.06 54.34
C ASN A 238 -80.08 -22.86 55.73
N ILE A 239 -78.95 -22.14 55.81
CA ILE A 239 -78.31 -21.76 57.08
C ILE A 239 -79.22 -20.82 57.86
N ALA A 240 -79.73 -19.75 57.25
CA ALA A 240 -80.65 -18.81 57.89
C ALA A 240 -81.89 -19.52 58.44
N SER A 241 -82.41 -20.53 57.75
CA SER A 241 -83.52 -21.35 58.25
C SER A 241 -83.14 -22.18 59.48
N ARG A 242 -81.91 -22.73 59.54
CA ARG A 242 -81.40 -23.46 60.71
C ARG A 242 -81.08 -22.52 61.88
N THR A 243 -80.43 -21.39 61.62
CA THR A 243 -80.08 -20.41 62.65
C THR A 243 -81.32 -19.79 63.26
N ARG A 244 -82.38 -19.50 62.48
CA ARG A 244 -83.67 -19.05 63.04
C ARG A 244 -84.32 -20.10 63.95
N ARG A 245 -84.23 -21.38 63.60
CA ARG A 245 -84.73 -22.48 64.46
C ARG A 245 -83.93 -22.59 65.75
N GLN A 246 -82.60 -22.52 65.67
CA GLN A 246 -81.74 -22.55 66.85
C GLN A 246 -81.91 -21.29 67.73
N LEU A 247 -82.11 -20.11 67.12
CA LEU A 247 -82.40 -18.90 67.86
C LEU A 247 -83.76 -19.00 68.59
N ALA A 248 -84.79 -19.55 67.94
CA ALA A 248 -86.09 -19.78 68.56
C ALA A 248 -85.97 -20.74 69.76
N ASP A 249 -85.34 -21.90 69.59
CA ASP A 249 -85.08 -22.85 70.70
C ASP A 249 -84.24 -22.22 71.82
N SER A 250 -83.24 -21.39 71.48
CA SER A 250 -82.41 -20.71 72.49
C SER A 250 -83.16 -19.59 73.20
N SER A 251 -84.06 -18.88 72.49
CA SER A 251 -84.95 -17.88 73.05
C SER A 251 -85.91 -18.53 74.03
N ASP A 252 -86.53 -19.65 73.65
CA ASP A 252 -87.46 -20.40 74.48
C ASP A 252 -86.77 -20.90 75.77
N ARG A 253 -85.56 -21.46 75.65
CA ARG A 253 -84.72 -21.83 76.81
C ARG A 253 -84.31 -20.63 77.67
N MET A 254 -84.00 -19.48 77.07
CA MET A 254 -83.72 -18.26 77.83
C MET A 254 -84.96 -17.77 78.58
N THR A 255 -86.16 -17.81 77.99
CA THR A 255 -87.41 -17.50 78.70
C THR A 255 -87.71 -18.49 79.83
N GLU A 256 -87.45 -19.78 79.62
CA GLU A 256 -87.61 -20.82 80.63
C GLU A 256 -86.66 -20.62 81.81
N LEU A 257 -85.37 -20.34 81.52
CA LEU A 257 -84.37 -20.00 82.54
C LEU A 257 -84.68 -18.69 83.27
N VAL A 258 -85.17 -17.66 82.56
CA VAL A 258 -85.60 -16.39 83.17
C VAL A 258 -86.82 -16.60 84.09
N ASN A 259 -87.75 -17.47 83.72
CA ASN A 259 -88.89 -17.83 84.58
C ASN A 259 -88.47 -18.65 85.80
N ASP A 260 -87.54 -19.60 85.65
CA ASP A 260 -86.99 -20.38 86.77
C ASP A 260 -86.14 -19.51 87.72
N LEU A 261 -85.45 -18.50 87.16
CA LEU A 261 -84.73 -17.45 87.90
C LEU A 261 -85.66 -16.46 88.62
N ALA A 262 -86.87 -16.21 88.10
CA ALA A 262 -87.87 -15.38 88.78
C ALA A 262 -88.48 -16.09 90.02
N GLN A 263 -88.35 -17.42 90.12
CA GLN A 263 -88.88 -18.22 91.23
C GLN A 263 -87.85 -18.58 92.32
N LYS A 264 -86.53 -18.45 92.05
CA LYS A 264 -85.48 -18.72 93.03
C LYS A 264 -84.74 -17.44 93.44
N SER A 265 -84.95 -17.00 94.68
CA SER A 265 -84.13 -15.98 95.31
C SER A 265 -82.71 -16.52 95.57
N ASN A 266 -81.78 -16.28 94.65
CA ASN A 266 -80.33 -16.14 94.88
C ASN A 266 -79.64 -15.73 93.56
N ALA A 267 -79.62 -14.43 93.28
CA ALA A 267 -79.19 -13.80 92.02
C ALA A 267 -77.66 -13.73 91.80
N THR A 268 -76.86 -14.53 92.52
CA THR A 268 -75.39 -14.43 92.48
C THR A 268 -74.72 -15.60 91.75
N GLU A 269 -75.32 -16.80 91.77
CA GLU A 269 -74.73 -18.00 91.17
C GLU A 269 -75.03 -18.13 89.66
N SER A 270 -76.18 -17.62 89.22
CA SER A 270 -76.62 -17.60 87.82
C SER A 270 -75.91 -16.54 86.96
N LEU A 271 -75.41 -15.46 87.58
CA LEU A 271 -74.63 -14.44 86.88
C LEU A 271 -73.23 -14.95 86.50
N THR A 272 -72.67 -15.85 87.30
CA THR A 272 -71.36 -16.47 87.05
C THR A 272 -71.40 -17.49 85.90
N GLU A 273 -72.47 -18.28 85.79
CA GLU A 273 -72.66 -19.20 84.66
C GLU A 273 -72.86 -18.45 83.33
N LEU A 274 -73.57 -17.32 83.35
CA LEU A 274 -73.79 -16.49 82.17
C LEU A 274 -72.49 -15.82 81.65
N LYS A 275 -71.58 -15.44 82.56
CA LYS A 275 -70.27 -14.90 82.18
C LYS A 275 -69.35 -15.96 81.58
N ASN A 276 -69.40 -17.19 82.10
CA ASN A 276 -68.56 -18.28 81.63
C ASN A 276 -68.99 -18.78 80.24
N SER A 277 -70.30 -18.87 79.96
CA SER A 277 -70.79 -19.23 78.62
C SER A 277 -70.46 -18.15 77.57
N HIS A 278 -70.52 -16.87 77.96
CA HIS A 278 -70.15 -15.77 77.08
C HIS A 278 -68.63 -15.72 76.80
N ALA A 279 -67.79 -16.13 77.76
CA ALA A 279 -66.34 -16.23 77.58
C ALA A 279 -65.95 -17.39 76.65
N GLU A 280 -66.68 -18.51 76.71
CA GLU A 280 -66.45 -19.68 75.84
C GLU A 280 -66.75 -19.35 74.37
N ILE A 281 -67.85 -18.64 74.10
CA ILE A 281 -68.22 -18.17 72.74
C ILE A 281 -67.15 -17.22 72.17
N VAL A 282 -66.60 -16.32 73.00
CA VAL A 282 -65.52 -15.40 72.59
C VAL A 282 -64.21 -16.14 72.30
N SER A 283 -63.91 -17.21 73.05
CA SER A 283 -62.73 -18.05 72.81
C SER A 283 -62.81 -18.85 71.50
N GLN A 284 -64.01 -19.32 71.13
CA GLN A 284 -64.24 -20.01 69.86
C GLN A 284 -64.13 -19.08 68.65
N LEU A 285 -64.53 -17.81 68.80
CA LEU A 285 -64.37 -16.76 67.78
C LEU A 285 -62.92 -16.32 67.58
N ALA A 286 -62.07 -16.39 68.62
CA ALA A 286 -60.66 -16.01 68.55
C ALA A 286 -59.78 -17.02 67.77
N ASN A 287 -60.14 -18.31 67.79
CA ASN A 287 -59.38 -19.38 67.11
C ASN A 287 -59.61 -19.48 65.59
N GLN A 288 -60.43 -18.60 64.99
CA GLN A 288 -60.66 -18.57 63.53
C GLN A 288 -59.76 -17.59 62.74
N ARG A 289 -58.86 -16.83 63.40
CA ARG A 289 -58.01 -15.81 62.75
C ARG A 289 -56.51 -15.99 63.05
N SER A 290 -55.86 -16.92 62.36
CA SER A 290 -54.46 -16.79 61.88
C SER A 290 -54.04 -18.09 61.18
N ASN A 291 -53.92 -18.04 59.85
CA ASN A 291 -53.59 -19.20 59.03
C ASN A 291 -52.05 -19.24 58.80
N PRO A 292 -51.33 -20.34 59.10
CA PRO A 292 -49.86 -20.44 59.02
C PRO A 292 -49.25 -20.28 57.61
N MET A 293 -50.07 -20.01 56.60
CA MET A 293 -49.67 -19.73 55.22
C MET A 293 -49.25 -18.25 55.02
N GLU A 294 -49.83 -17.30 55.78
CA GLU A 294 -49.49 -15.87 55.67
C GLU A 294 -48.12 -15.54 56.26
N GLU A 295 -47.72 -16.25 57.32
CA GLU A 295 -46.40 -16.10 57.95
C GLU A 295 -45.26 -16.58 57.01
N LYS A 296 -45.50 -17.64 56.23
CA LYS A 296 -44.56 -18.11 55.21
C LYS A 296 -44.47 -17.18 54.00
N LEU A 297 -45.56 -16.50 53.64
CA LEU A 297 -45.59 -15.54 52.53
C LEU A 297 -44.81 -14.27 52.90
N LEU A 298 -44.93 -13.79 54.15
CA LEU A 298 -44.17 -12.65 54.68
C LEU A 298 -42.66 -12.95 54.77
N ALA A 299 -42.29 -14.17 55.16
CA ALA A 299 -40.88 -14.59 55.17
C ALA A 299 -40.26 -14.68 53.75
N GLN A 300 -41.06 -14.97 52.72
CA GLN A 300 -40.58 -14.99 51.33
C GLN A 300 -40.44 -13.57 50.75
N THR A 301 -41.33 -12.63 51.09
CA THR A 301 -41.22 -11.24 50.63
C THR A 301 -40.05 -10.50 51.26
N GLU A 302 -39.74 -10.77 52.53
CA GLU A 302 -38.61 -10.16 53.25
C GLU A 302 -37.24 -10.58 52.68
N ASN A 303 -37.11 -11.83 52.21
CA ASN A 303 -35.91 -12.31 51.54
C ASN A 303 -35.71 -11.71 50.13
N LEU A 304 -36.79 -11.41 49.41
CA LEU A 304 -36.71 -10.75 48.10
C LEU A 304 -36.27 -9.28 48.22
N ILE A 305 -36.70 -8.58 49.28
CA ILE A 305 -36.26 -7.20 49.57
C ILE A 305 -34.74 -7.16 49.85
N LYS A 306 -34.22 -8.15 50.59
CA LYS A 306 -32.79 -8.28 50.90
C LYS A 306 -31.89 -8.47 49.67
N VAL A 307 -32.37 -9.22 48.67
CA VAL A 307 -31.65 -9.45 47.39
C VAL A 307 -31.66 -8.20 46.52
N VAL A 308 -32.75 -7.43 46.55
CA VAL A 308 -32.86 -6.14 45.83
C VAL A 308 -31.98 -5.06 46.49
N GLU A 309 -31.88 -5.03 47.83
CA GLU A 309 -30.95 -4.16 48.57
C GLU A 309 -29.48 -4.48 48.28
N GLN A 310 -29.12 -5.77 48.16
CA GLN A 310 -27.77 -6.19 47.74
C GLN A 310 -27.44 -5.86 46.27
N ALA A 311 -28.44 -5.72 45.41
CA ALA A 311 -28.27 -5.30 44.02
C ALA A 311 -28.22 -3.77 43.84
N GLN A 312 -28.56 -3.00 44.89
CA GLN A 312 -28.61 -1.52 44.84
C GLN A 312 -27.69 -0.80 45.86
N GLY A 313 -26.97 -1.53 46.73
CA GLY A 313 -26.08 -0.93 47.73
C GLY A 313 -24.60 -1.24 47.53
N ALA A 314 -23.79 -0.18 47.35
CA ALA A 314 -22.32 -0.13 47.38
C ALA A 314 -21.55 -0.51 46.10
N SER A 315 -21.60 0.38 45.10
CA SER A 315 -20.40 0.72 44.32
C SER A 315 -19.94 2.12 44.71
N ASP A 316 -19.39 2.23 45.92
CA ASP A 316 -18.62 3.39 46.34
C ASP A 316 -17.24 3.32 45.67
N GLY A 317 -16.94 4.31 44.85
CA GLY A 317 -15.61 4.92 44.81
C GLY A 317 -14.38 4.04 44.58
N ALA A 318 -14.41 3.13 43.62
CA ALA A 318 -13.21 2.70 42.90
C ALA A 318 -13.50 2.49 41.42
N VAL A 319 -14.15 3.48 40.81
CA VAL A 319 -13.81 3.79 39.43
C VAL A 319 -12.35 4.24 39.54
N ASN A 320 -11.41 3.34 39.30
CA ASN A 320 -10.12 3.78 38.78
C ASN A 320 -10.51 4.71 37.65
N ASN A 321 -10.30 6.01 37.84
CA ASN A 321 -10.20 6.91 36.73
C ASN A 321 -9.20 6.22 35.82
N ILE A 322 -9.72 5.59 34.77
CA ILE A 322 -8.96 5.41 33.56
C ILE A 322 -8.81 6.85 33.11
N GLU A 323 -7.81 7.54 33.67
CA GLU A 323 -7.20 8.65 33.00
C GLU A 323 -6.97 8.13 31.59
N PHE A 324 -7.74 8.69 30.66
CA PHE A 324 -7.44 8.53 29.27
C PHE A 324 -6.08 9.17 29.13
N ASP A 325 -5.05 8.33 29.26
CA ASP A 325 -3.69 8.71 28.97
C ASP A 325 -3.75 9.42 27.63
N ASP A 326 -3.22 10.63 27.66
CA ASP A 326 -3.31 11.63 26.62
C ASP A 326 -3.07 10.95 25.29
N VAL A 327 -3.86 11.33 24.28
CA VAL A 327 -3.93 10.68 22.97
C VAL A 327 -2.53 10.48 22.39
N ILE A 328 -1.88 9.35 22.71
CA ILE A 328 -0.73 8.88 21.97
C ILE A 328 -1.35 8.43 20.67
N SER A 329 -1.30 9.38 19.74
CA SER A 329 -1.64 9.27 18.35
C SER A 329 -0.84 8.12 17.73
N ARG A 330 -1.25 6.87 18.00
CA ARG A 330 -0.75 5.69 17.29
C ARG A 330 -1.31 5.79 15.89
N ARG A 331 -0.54 6.47 15.04
CA ARG A 331 -0.73 6.54 13.60
C ARG A 331 -1.00 5.13 13.06
N VAL A 332 -2.18 5.01 12.46
CA VAL A 332 -2.50 4.13 11.33
C VAL A 332 -2.84 2.68 11.70
N ILE A 333 -4.09 2.45 12.10
CA ILE A 333 -4.92 1.44 11.43
C ILE A 333 -6.18 2.20 11.02
N THR A 334 -6.32 2.44 9.72
CA THR A 334 -7.28 3.35 9.06
C THR A 334 -8.71 2.80 9.14
N ASP A 335 -9.29 2.80 10.34
CA ASP A 335 -10.70 2.49 10.52
C ASP A 335 -11.47 3.79 10.71
N ILE A 336 -12.30 4.13 9.72
CA ILE A 336 -13.19 5.31 9.71
C ILE A 336 -14.40 5.07 10.64
N SER A 337 -14.76 3.80 10.90
CA SER A 337 -15.94 3.44 11.70
C SER A 337 -15.67 3.50 13.21
N PRO A 338 -16.42 4.33 13.98
CA PRO A 338 -16.36 4.35 15.44
C PRO A 338 -16.70 3.00 16.09
N ALA A 339 -17.55 2.19 15.45
CA ALA A 339 -18.02 0.91 15.99
C ALA A 339 -16.91 -0.14 16.11
N ASN A 340 -16.02 -0.25 15.10
CA ASN A 340 -14.89 -1.20 15.13
C ASN A 340 -13.87 -0.85 16.22
N ARG A 341 -13.66 0.45 16.47
CA ARG A 341 -12.79 0.92 17.57
C ARG A 341 -13.40 0.59 18.93
N SER A 342 -14.71 0.78 19.10
CA SER A 342 -15.40 0.43 20.34
C SER A 342 -15.28 -1.07 20.62
N ARG A 343 -15.51 -1.92 19.61
CA ARG A 343 -15.35 -3.38 19.71
C ARG A 343 -13.94 -3.80 20.10
N ALA A 344 -12.92 -3.23 19.46
CA ALA A 344 -11.53 -3.50 19.83
C ALA A 344 -11.22 -3.09 21.28
N LYS A 345 -11.76 -1.95 21.74
CA LYS A 345 -11.64 -1.53 23.16
C LYS A 345 -12.35 -2.50 24.10
N SER A 346 -13.51 -3.03 23.72
CA SER A 346 -14.22 -4.04 24.51
C SER A 346 -13.37 -5.30 24.71
N VAL A 347 -12.67 -5.77 23.68
CA VAL A 347 -11.75 -6.93 23.79
C VAL A 347 -10.64 -6.67 24.82
N VAL A 348 -10.01 -5.49 24.78
CA VAL A 348 -8.99 -5.10 25.77
C VAL A 348 -9.58 -5.03 27.18
N SER A 349 -10.78 -4.45 27.33
CA SER A 349 -11.46 -4.36 28.62
C SER A 349 -11.79 -5.73 29.21
N ILE A 350 -12.24 -6.68 28.38
CA ILE A 350 -12.47 -8.08 28.79
C ILE A 350 -11.18 -8.70 29.32
N ALA A 351 -10.06 -8.53 28.60
CA ALA A 351 -8.77 -9.08 28.99
C ALA A 351 -8.21 -8.47 30.29
N GLN A 352 -8.51 -7.20 30.57
CA GLN A 352 -8.04 -6.49 31.77
C GLN A 352 -8.94 -6.73 32.99
N THR A 353 -10.24 -6.92 32.79
CA THR A 353 -11.23 -7.05 33.88
C THR A 353 -11.30 -8.48 34.41
N ILE A 354 -11.08 -9.47 33.54
CA ILE A 354 -11.28 -10.88 33.89
C ILE A 354 -9.95 -11.52 34.29
N ASN A 355 -9.79 -11.76 35.60
CA ASN A 355 -8.59 -12.40 36.14
C ASN A 355 -8.52 -13.91 35.88
N ASN A 356 -9.65 -14.57 35.57
CA ASN A 356 -9.67 -16.00 35.27
C ASN A 356 -9.22 -16.27 33.82
N PRO A 357 -8.05 -16.91 33.59
CA PRO A 357 -7.49 -17.10 32.25
C PRO A 357 -8.39 -17.87 31.30
N SER A 358 -9.06 -18.93 31.78
CA SER A 358 -9.91 -19.77 30.96
C SER A 358 -11.21 -19.07 30.54
N LEU A 359 -11.75 -18.22 31.42
CA LEU A 359 -12.94 -17.41 31.10
C LEU A 359 -12.58 -16.27 30.14
N ALA A 360 -11.45 -15.60 30.36
CA ALA A 360 -10.94 -14.56 29.46
C ALA A 360 -10.70 -15.11 28.05
N ALA A 361 -10.01 -16.25 27.93
CA ALA A 361 -9.81 -16.92 26.64
C ALA A 361 -11.13 -17.27 25.95
N ARG A 362 -12.11 -17.81 26.69
CA ARG A 362 -13.42 -18.16 26.12
C ARG A 362 -14.18 -16.94 25.57
N LEU A 363 -14.06 -15.80 26.24
CA LEU A 363 -14.76 -14.57 25.85
C LEU A 363 -14.04 -13.81 24.72
N ILE A 364 -12.71 -13.95 24.63
CA ILE A 364 -11.92 -13.34 23.55
C ILE A 364 -11.97 -14.19 22.26
N ALA A 365 -12.12 -15.52 22.37
CA ALA A 365 -12.05 -16.45 21.23
C ALA A 365 -12.97 -16.08 20.05
N PRO A 366 -14.22 -15.62 20.22
CA PRO A 366 -15.07 -15.20 19.11
C PRO A 366 -14.47 -14.04 18.28
N TYR A 367 -13.68 -13.17 18.91
CA TYR A 367 -13.05 -12.02 18.25
C TYR A 367 -11.79 -12.38 17.45
N LEU A 368 -11.26 -13.61 17.59
CA LEU A 368 -10.18 -14.10 16.72
C LEU A 368 -10.63 -14.36 15.28
N ASN A 369 -11.93 -14.54 15.06
CA ASN A 369 -12.54 -14.74 13.74
C ASN A 369 -13.33 -13.51 13.27
N ASP A 370 -13.02 -12.33 13.81
CA ASP A 370 -13.72 -11.10 13.46
C ASP A 370 -13.48 -10.69 12.00
N GLY A 371 -14.53 -10.24 11.31
CA GLY A 371 -14.41 -9.74 9.94
C GLY A 371 -13.58 -8.45 9.83
N ASN A 372 -13.38 -7.73 10.94
CA ASN A 372 -12.50 -6.57 10.99
C ASN A 372 -11.08 -6.95 11.46
N ASN A 373 -10.10 -6.66 10.62
CA ASN A 373 -8.68 -6.91 10.84
C ASN A 373 -8.12 -6.32 12.14
N ARG A 374 -8.59 -5.13 12.56
CA ARG A 374 -8.14 -4.46 13.78
C ARG A 374 -8.66 -5.17 15.02
N VAL A 375 -9.94 -5.52 15.04
CA VAL A 375 -10.54 -6.26 16.16
C VAL A 375 -9.85 -7.62 16.29
N ARG A 376 -9.64 -8.31 15.16
CA ARG A 376 -8.95 -9.59 15.12
C ARG A 376 -7.50 -9.52 15.62
N ALA A 377 -6.71 -8.55 15.15
CA ALA A 377 -5.34 -8.36 15.64
C ALA A 377 -5.29 -7.97 17.13
N THR A 378 -6.24 -7.16 17.60
CA THR A 378 -6.35 -6.80 19.02
C THR A 378 -6.68 -8.03 19.87
N ALA A 379 -7.61 -8.86 19.40
CA ALA A 379 -7.94 -10.14 20.04
C ALA A 379 -6.75 -11.08 20.08
N ALA A 380 -5.95 -11.17 19.00
CA ALA A 380 -4.74 -11.99 19.01
C ALA A 380 -3.70 -11.52 20.05
N VAL A 381 -3.47 -10.20 20.16
CA VAL A 381 -2.55 -9.62 21.17
C VAL A 381 -3.00 -9.93 22.59
N GLU A 382 -4.29 -9.76 22.89
CA GLU A 382 -4.83 -10.01 24.23
C GLU A 382 -4.94 -11.51 24.54
N MET A 383 -5.35 -12.32 23.55
CA MET A 383 -5.43 -13.77 23.68
C MET A 383 -4.09 -14.39 23.98
N PHE A 384 -2.99 -13.85 23.43
CA PHE A 384 -1.65 -14.40 23.64
C PHE A 384 -1.27 -14.52 25.13
N LYS A 385 -1.84 -13.69 26.01
CA LYS A 385 -1.62 -13.75 27.46
C LYS A 385 -2.24 -15.00 28.13
N PHE A 386 -3.28 -15.56 27.52
CA PHE A 386 -4.08 -16.65 28.09
C PHE A 386 -3.91 -17.95 27.29
N ASP A 387 -3.92 -17.86 25.96
CA ASP A 387 -3.72 -18.96 25.02
C ASP A 387 -2.80 -18.51 23.86
N PRO A 388 -1.47 -18.66 24.03
CA PRO A 388 -0.49 -18.33 22.99
C PRO A 388 -0.71 -19.10 21.69
N ALA A 389 -1.13 -20.36 21.76
CA ALA A 389 -1.27 -21.21 20.58
C ALA A 389 -2.41 -20.73 19.67
N ALA A 390 -3.55 -20.37 20.26
CA ALA A 390 -4.67 -19.79 19.50
C ALA A 390 -4.27 -18.45 18.85
N ALA A 391 -3.58 -17.58 19.59
CA ALA A 391 -3.12 -16.29 19.08
C ALA A 391 -2.11 -16.44 17.92
N GLU A 392 -1.14 -17.36 18.06
CA GLU A 392 -0.15 -17.64 17.02
C GLU A 392 -0.79 -18.17 15.74
N ASN A 393 -1.76 -19.07 15.85
CA ASN A 393 -2.49 -19.58 14.68
C ASN A 393 -3.25 -18.46 13.97
N THR A 394 -3.96 -17.61 14.71
CA THR A 394 -4.63 -16.44 14.11
C THR A 394 -3.64 -15.49 13.43
N LEU A 395 -2.46 -15.27 14.01
CA LEU A 395 -1.44 -14.41 13.39
C LEU A 395 -0.85 -15.04 12.12
N LYS A 396 -0.65 -16.36 12.09
CA LYS A 396 -0.25 -17.08 10.87
C LYS A 396 -1.29 -16.92 9.77
N ASP A 397 -2.58 -17.10 10.09
CA ASP A 397 -3.68 -16.91 9.14
C ASP A 397 -3.73 -15.47 8.62
N MET A 398 -3.59 -14.48 9.51
CA MET A 398 -3.56 -13.07 9.11
C MET A 398 -2.34 -12.71 8.26
N THR A 399 -1.20 -13.38 8.48
CA THR A 399 0.04 -13.19 7.71
C THR A 399 -0.08 -13.78 6.30
N ALA A 400 -0.79 -14.91 6.17
CA ALA A 400 -1.04 -15.56 4.88
C ALA A 400 -2.22 -14.94 4.10
N SER A 401 -3.01 -14.05 4.71
CA SER A 401 -4.17 -13.41 4.08
C SER A 401 -3.77 -12.57 2.85
N GLU A 402 -4.57 -12.66 1.78
CA GLU A 402 -4.44 -11.81 0.59
C GLU A 402 -4.71 -10.33 0.92
N SER A 403 -5.52 -10.07 1.96
CA SER A 403 -5.83 -8.73 2.40
C SER A 403 -4.60 -8.05 3.01
N LYS A 404 -4.12 -7.00 2.35
CA LYS A 404 -3.02 -6.17 2.88
C LYS A 404 -3.28 -5.65 4.30
N TRP A 405 -4.54 -5.41 4.63
CA TRP A 405 -4.95 -4.85 5.92
C TRP A 405 -4.79 -5.87 7.06
N ASP A 406 -4.95 -7.16 6.76
CA ASP A 406 -4.73 -8.24 7.70
C ASP A 406 -3.23 -8.41 7.97
N ARG A 407 -2.44 -8.50 6.91
CA ARG A 407 -0.98 -8.60 7.01
C ARG A 407 -0.39 -7.40 7.76
N LEU A 408 -0.87 -6.19 7.49
CA LEU A 408 -0.46 -4.98 8.20
C LEU A 408 -0.82 -5.04 9.70
N SER A 409 -1.98 -5.60 10.04
CA SER A 409 -2.42 -5.72 11.44
C SER A 409 -1.71 -6.85 12.18
N ALA A 410 -1.38 -7.95 11.47
CA ALA A 410 -0.53 -9.03 11.97
C ALA A 410 0.87 -8.52 12.31
N ALA A 411 1.48 -7.72 11.44
CA ALA A 411 2.77 -7.08 11.71
C ALA A 411 2.72 -6.21 12.98
N TRP A 412 1.66 -5.40 13.15
CA TRP A 412 1.49 -4.63 14.39
C TRP A 412 1.36 -5.52 15.62
N ALA A 413 0.50 -6.55 15.57
CA ALA A 413 0.26 -7.45 16.68
C ALA A 413 1.53 -8.20 17.12
N ALA A 414 2.32 -8.69 16.16
CA ALA A 414 3.61 -9.34 16.42
C ALA A 414 4.58 -8.41 17.17
N GLY A 415 4.62 -7.13 16.81
CA GLY A 415 5.44 -6.13 17.51
C GLY A 415 4.92 -5.75 18.91
N GLU A 416 3.61 -5.88 19.17
CA GLU A 416 3.07 -5.70 20.52
C GLU A 416 3.41 -6.89 21.43
N ILE A 417 3.27 -8.12 20.93
CA ILE A 417 3.56 -9.35 21.67
C ILE A 417 5.06 -9.46 21.96
N ALA A 418 5.92 -9.21 20.96
CA ALA A 418 7.37 -9.22 21.10
C ALA A 418 7.93 -10.47 21.80
N GLN A 419 7.47 -11.65 21.37
CA GLN A 419 7.99 -12.94 21.80
C GLN A 419 8.56 -13.74 20.63
N LEU A 420 9.52 -14.62 20.92
CA LEU A 420 10.29 -15.35 19.92
C LEU A 420 9.41 -16.16 18.96
N SER A 421 8.34 -16.79 19.47
CA SER A 421 7.42 -17.62 18.68
C SER A 421 6.65 -16.84 17.61
N VAL A 422 6.48 -15.52 17.78
CA VAL A 422 5.74 -14.65 16.86
C VAL A 422 6.68 -13.87 15.94
N MET A 423 8.01 -13.92 16.16
CA MET A 423 8.95 -13.16 15.34
C MET A 423 9.05 -13.66 13.90
N GLU A 424 8.76 -14.93 13.65
CA GLU A 424 8.65 -15.49 12.30
C GLU A 424 7.64 -14.71 11.43
N THR A 425 6.53 -14.25 12.02
CA THR A 425 5.56 -13.37 11.34
C THR A 425 6.21 -12.09 10.81
N LEU A 426 7.08 -11.45 11.60
CA LEU A 426 7.78 -10.24 11.15
C LEU A 426 8.86 -10.56 10.10
N GLU A 427 9.51 -11.71 10.18
CA GLU A 427 10.51 -12.14 9.21
C GLU A 427 9.93 -12.30 7.81
N ILE A 428 8.70 -12.79 7.73
CA ILE A 428 7.92 -12.92 6.50
C ILE A 428 7.47 -11.53 6.02
N LEU A 429 6.83 -10.74 6.90
CA LEU A 429 6.18 -9.48 6.52
C LEU A 429 7.15 -8.33 6.18
N ILE A 430 8.41 -8.40 6.61
CA ILE A 430 9.44 -7.45 6.16
C ILE A 430 9.75 -7.63 4.67
N GLU A 431 9.53 -8.81 4.10
CA GLU A 431 9.76 -9.09 2.68
C GLU A 431 8.46 -9.00 1.85
N ASP A 432 7.37 -8.51 2.45
CA ASP A 432 6.09 -8.37 1.77
C ASP A 432 6.18 -7.51 0.50
N TYR A 433 5.34 -7.85 -0.48
CA TYR A 433 5.27 -7.14 -1.75
C TYR A 433 4.61 -5.75 -1.59
N GLU A 434 3.70 -5.58 -0.62
CA GLU A 434 2.99 -4.33 -0.38
C GLU A 434 3.86 -3.36 0.45
N PRO A 435 4.19 -2.15 -0.07
CA PRO A 435 5.07 -1.22 0.62
C PRO A 435 4.60 -0.79 2.01
N LEU A 436 3.27 -0.64 2.20
CA LEU A 436 2.69 -0.26 3.49
C LEU A 436 2.87 -1.35 4.55
N VAL A 437 2.76 -2.62 4.15
CA VAL A 437 2.93 -3.77 5.06
C VAL A 437 4.39 -3.85 5.48
N LYS A 438 5.32 -3.77 4.52
CA LYS A 438 6.77 -3.74 4.75
C LYS A 438 7.18 -2.61 5.71
N ALA A 439 6.71 -1.39 5.47
CA ALA A 439 6.97 -0.25 6.35
C ALA A 439 6.45 -0.46 7.78
N ARG A 440 5.25 -1.05 7.92
CA ARG A 440 4.69 -1.39 9.23
C ARG A 440 5.47 -2.50 9.92
N ALA A 441 5.87 -3.55 9.20
CA ALA A 441 6.65 -4.66 9.72
C ALA A 441 8.02 -4.19 10.24
N VAL A 442 8.69 -3.29 9.51
CA VAL A 442 9.94 -2.66 9.96
C VAL A 442 9.73 -1.86 11.25
N ALA A 443 8.66 -1.06 11.34
CA ALA A 443 8.35 -0.29 12.54
C ALA A 443 8.03 -1.20 13.74
N ALA A 444 7.26 -2.28 13.52
CA ALA A 444 6.93 -3.26 14.54
C ALA A 444 8.15 -4.06 15.01
N ALA A 445 9.05 -4.43 14.10
CA ALA A 445 10.28 -5.13 14.41
C ALA A 445 11.26 -4.27 15.23
N LYS A 446 11.39 -2.96 14.94
CA LYS A 446 12.15 -2.03 15.78
C LYS A 446 11.59 -1.97 17.21
N LYS A 447 10.26 -1.89 17.34
CA LYS A 447 9.59 -1.92 18.64
C LYS A 447 9.81 -3.25 19.38
N ALA A 448 9.80 -4.38 18.68
CA ALA A 448 10.10 -5.68 19.25
C ALA A 448 11.57 -5.80 19.67
N GLU A 449 12.50 -5.24 18.89
CA GLU A 449 13.93 -5.19 19.21
C GLU A 449 14.19 -4.42 20.53
N GLU A 450 13.52 -3.27 20.72
CA GLU A 450 13.61 -2.50 21.97
C GLU A 450 13.11 -3.31 23.19
N LYS A 451 12.03 -4.08 23.03
CA LYS A 451 11.45 -4.91 24.11
C LYS A 451 12.28 -6.16 24.41
N MET A 452 12.73 -6.88 23.37
CA MET A 452 13.41 -8.17 23.51
C MET A 452 14.92 -8.04 23.73
N LYS A 453 15.53 -6.92 23.32
CA LYS A 453 16.96 -6.63 23.39
C LYS A 453 17.81 -7.82 22.89
N GLY A 454 18.59 -8.44 23.78
CA GLY A 454 19.49 -9.55 23.45
C GLY A 454 18.79 -10.80 22.92
N LYS A 455 17.48 -10.98 23.18
CA LYS A 455 16.69 -12.13 22.69
C LYS A 455 16.10 -11.91 21.29
N PHE A 456 16.33 -10.75 20.68
CA PHE A 456 15.82 -10.46 19.34
C PHE A 456 16.53 -11.29 18.27
N PRO A 457 15.81 -11.94 17.33
CA PRO A 457 16.41 -12.79 16.31
C PRO A 457 17.48 -12.09 15.47
N ALA A 458 18.62 -12.75 15.29
CA ALA A 458 19.72 -12.22 14.47
C ALA A 458 19.34 -12.07 12.99
N THR A 459 18.52 -13.00 12.48
CA THR A 459 17.90 -12.99 11.14
C THR A 459 17.14 -11.69 10.87
N LEU A 460 16.24 -11.30 11.79
CA LEU A 460 15.51 -10.02 11.70
C LEU A 460 16.44 -8.81 11.75
N ARG A 461 17.47 -8.84 12.62
CA ARG A 461 18.44 -7.75 12.76
C ARG A 461 19.18 -7.49 11.43
N VAL A 462 19.57 -8.55 10.73
CA VAL A 462 20.18 -8.46 9.40
C VAL A 462 19.20 -7.90 8.37
N LYS A 463 17.95 -8.39 8.33
CA LYS A 463 16.93 -7.87 7.40
C LYS A 463 16.63 -6.38 7.63
N LEU A 464 16.57 -5.93 8.88
CA LEU A 464 16.40 -4.52 9.25
C LEU A 464 17.56 -3.63 8.79
N SER A 465 18.80 -4.14 8.82
CA SER A 465 19.97 -3.39 8.34
C SER A 465 20.01 -3.24 6.81
N ARG A 466 19.44 -4.19 6.06
CA ARG A 466 19.41 -4.17 4.59
C ARG A 466 18.34 -3.24 4.00
N GLY A 467 17.30 -2.92 4.77
CA GLY A 467 16.20 -2.04 4.36
C GLY A 467 16.42 -0.56 4.66
N LYS A 468 17.67 -0.14 4.98
CA LYS A 468 18.04 1.26 5.17
C LYS A 468 18.46 1.93 3.86
#